data_AF-A0A4S1E0G1-F1
#
_entry.id   AF-A0A4S1E0G1-F1
#
_cell.length_a   1.000
_cell.length_b   1.000
_cell.length_c   1.000
_cell.angle_alpha   90.00
_cell.angle_beta   90.00
_cell.angle_gamma   90.00
#
_symmetry.space_group_name_H-M   'P 1'
#
loop_
_entity.id
_entity.type
_entity.pdbx_description
1 polymer ?
#
loop_
_entity_poly.entity_id
_entity_poly.type
_entity_poly.pdbx_seq_one_letter_code
_entity_poly.pdbx_strand_id
1 'polypeptide(L)'
;MLSIEQIKNEFSLVESIFGNTINYHNIYTFPNQEIHCELWFSAQKKEITQNQVDRFNSFVEECVSYFSEIDHFINHNLKQSEYRKTSKIAQSKIEFEVIQVPQGKLKYDFVLICSKSYKSLFKTKYIVIRVEFMDGKIIRMKRSKDTMQDINL
;
A
#
# COMPACT_ATOMS: atom_id res chain seq x y z
N MET A 1 -8.77 12.17 -10.40
CA MET A 1 -9.41 11.32 -9.37
C MET A 1 -10.03 10.12 -10.06
N LEU A 2 -10.05 8.97 -9.39
CA LEU A 2 -10.71 7.77 -9.90
C LEU A 2 -12.23 7.85 -9.71
N SER A 3 -12.98 7.24 -10.63
CA SER A 3 -14.41 6.96 -10.47
C SER A 3 -14.68 5.44 -10.45
N ILE A 4 -15.87 5.04 -9.98
CA ILE A 4 -16.31 3.64 -10.06
C ILE A 4 -16.30 3.15 -11.51
N GLU A 5 -16.76 3.97 -12.45
CA GLU A 5 -16.83 3.62 -13.86
C GLU A 5 -15.43 3.35 -14.44
N GLN A 6 -14.46 4.21 -14.13
CA GLN A 6 -13.07 4.00 -14.55
C GLN A 6 -12.52 2.70 -13.97
N ILE A 7 -12.75 2.43 -12.68
CA ILE A 7 -12.28 1.18 -12.07
C ILE A 7 -12.91 -0.03 -12.76
N LYS A 8 -14.23 -0.02 -13.00
CA LYS A 8 -14.91 -1.15 -13.64
C LYS A 8 -14.49 -1.38 -15.11
N ASN A 9 -14.15 -0.31 -15.84
CA ASN A 9 -13.85 -0.38 -17.26
C ASN A 9 -12.35 -0.58 -17.56
N GLU A 10 -11.47 -0.04 -16.71
CA GLU A 10 -10.03 0.01 -16.97
C GLU A 10 -9.22 -0.97 -16.11
N PHE A 11 -9.76 -1.45 -14.99
CA PHE A 11 -9.04 -2.37 -14.11
C PHE A 11 -9.35 -3.81 -14.50
N SER A 12 -8.37 -4.68 -14.27
CA SER A 12 -8.54 -6.11 -14.45
C SER A 12 -9.36 -6.70 -13.30
N LEU A 13 -10.43 -7.42 -13.62
CA LEU A 13 -11.18 -8.19 -12.63
C LEU A 13 -10.43 -9.49 -12.32
N VAL A 14 -10.05 -9.66 -11.05
CA VAL A 14 -9.35 -10.83 -10.53
C VAL A 14 -10.26 -11.54 -9.53
N GLU A 15 -10.63 -12.78 -9.86
CA GLU A 15 -11.45 -13.64 -9.01
C GLU A 15 -10.57 -14.78 -8.47
N SER A 16 -10.57 -14.97 -7.16
CA SER A 16 -9.87 -16.11 -6.54
C SER A 16 -10.62 -17.41 -6.83
N ILE A 17 -9.88 -18.45 -7.22
CA ILE A 17 -10.43 -19.79 -7.49
C ILE A 17 -10.82 -20.50 -6.18
N PHE A 18 -10.15 -20.16 -5.07
CA PHE A 18 -10.25 -20.85 -3.77
C PHE A 18 -10.83 -19.98 -2.64
N GLY A 19 -11.33 -18.79 -2.97
CA GLY A 19 -11.99 -17.89 -2.03
C GLY A 19 -12.98 -17.00 -2.77
N ASN A 20 -14.06 -16.59 -2.11
CA ASN A 20 -15.03 -15.64 -2.67
C ASN A 20 -14.47 -14.20 -2.69
N THR A 21 -13.19 -14.03 -3.06
CA THR A 21 -12.56 -12.73 -3.17
C THR A 21 -12.49 -12.30 -4.63
N ILE A 22 -13.12 -11.16 -4.88
CA ILE A 22 -13.21 -10.52 -6.18
C ILE A 22 -12.50 -9.19 -6.00
N ASN A 23 -11.54 -8.87 -6.85
CA ASN A 23 -10.82 -7.62 -6.79
C ASN A 23 -10.72 -6.99 -8.18
N TYR A 24 -10.77 -5.66 -8.24
CA TYR A 24 -10.32 -4.89 -9.39
C TYR A 24 -8.86 -4.49 -9.16
N HIS A 25 -8.00 -4.83 -10.12
CA HIS A 25 -6.56 -4.62 -10.03
C HIS A 25 -6.04 -3.79 -11.21
N ASN A 26 -5.18 -2.81 -10.92
CA ASN A 26 -4.39 -2.11 -11.93
C ASN A 26 -3.10 -1.54 -11.31
N ILE A 27 -2.15 -1.18 -12.17
CA ILE A 27 -1.05 -0.30 -11.78
C ILE A 27 -1.56 1.14 -11.80
N TYR A 28 -1.55 1.79 -10.64
CA TYR A 28 -2.03 3.16 -10.49
C TYR A 28 -0.85 4.14 -10.40
N THR A 29 -0.96 5.26 -11.12
CA THR A 29 -0.02 6.38 -11.04
C THR A 29 -0.71 7.55 -10.37
N PHE A 30 -0.12 8.06 -9.30
CA PHE A 30 -0.69 9.17 -8.56
C PHE A 30 -0.57 10.46 -9.39
N PRO A 31 -1.65 11.23 -9.58
CA PRO A 31 -1.59 12.47 -10.34
C PRO A 31 -0.59 13.46 -9.73
N ASN A 32 0.25 14.07 -10.56
CA ASN A 32 1.25 15.07 -10.15
C ASN A 32 2.28 14.56 -9.13
N GLN A 33 2.42 13.24 -8.98
CA GLN A 33 3.36 12.60 -8.08
C GLN A 33 4.07 11.48 -8.85
N GLU A 34 5.38 11.32 -8.67
CA GLU A 34 6.16 10.21 -9.26
C GLU A 34 5.97 8.90 -8.47
N ILE A 35 4.71 8.57 -8.11
CA ILE A 35 4.36 7.38 -7.32
C ILE A 35 3.55 6.44 -8.20
N HIS A 36 4.02 5.20 -8.28
CA HIS A 36 3.36 4.09 -8.97
C HIS A 36 3.21 2.93 -8.00
N CYS A 37 2.05 2.29 -7.97
CA CYS A 37 1.84 1.09 -7.14
C CYS A 37 0.79 0.16 -7.74
N GLU A 38 0.76 -1.08 -7.28
CA GLU A 38 -0.39 -1.95 -7.52
C GLU A 38 -1.57 -1.46 -6.68
N LEU A 39 -2.74 -1.30 -7.30
CA LEU A 39 -3.96 -0.86 -6.65
C LEU A 39 -5.03 -1.93 -6.76
N TRP A 40 -5.52 -2.38 -5.61
CA TRP A 40 -6.47 -3.47 -5.47
C TRP A 40 -7.73 -2.98 -4.75
N PHE A 41 -8.85 -2.90 -5.46
CA PHE A 41 -10.16 -2.68 -4.86
C PHE A 41 -10.86 -4.01 -4.65
N SER A 42 -11.13 -4.37 -3.39
CA SER A 42 -11.99 -5.53 -3.14
C SER A 42 -13.42 -5.20 -3.51
N ALA A 43 -14.08 -6.18 -4.13
CA ALA A 43 -15.44 -6.12 -4.61
C ALA A 43 -16.27 -7.28 -4.03
N GLN A 44 -17.56 -7.04 -3.85
CA GLN A 44 -18.54 -8.00 -3.37
C GLN A 44 -19.61 -8.08 -4.44
N LYS A 45 -19.81 -9.28 -5.00
CA LYS A 45 -20.69 -9.47 -6.17
C LYS A 45 -20.33 -8.53 -7.33
N LYS A 46 -19.02 -8.29 -7.54
CA LYS A 46 -18.47 -7.38 -8.57
C LYS A 46 -18.83 -5.90 -8.38
N GLU A 47 -19.33 -5.53 -7.21
CA GLU A 47 -19.64 -4.14 -6.88
C GLU A 47 -18.56 -3.54 -5.98
N ILE A 48 -18.17 -2.31 -6.29
CA ILE A 48 -17.36 -1.43 -5.45
C ILE A 48 -18.24 -0.27 -4.97
N THR A 49 -17.98 0.24 -3.78
CA THR A 49 -18.77 1.34 -3.20
C THR A 49 -18.17 2.71 -3.49
N GLN A 50 -19.00 3.75 -3.59
CA GLN A 50 -18.52 5.13 -3.73
C GLN A 50 -17.63 5.53 -2.57
N ASN A 51 -17.97 5.12 -1.35
CA ASN A 51 -17.18 5.37 -0.15
C ASN A 51 -15.74 4.82 -0.25
N GLN A 52 -15.51 3.66 -0.89
CA GLN A 52 -14.15 3.17 -1.14
C GLN A 52 -13.36 4.11 -2.06
N VAL A 53 -14.01 4.56 -3.13
CA VAL A 53 -13.41 5.45 -4.14
C VAL A 53 -13.10 6.82 -3.53
N ASP A 54 -14.04 7.38 -2.77
CA ASP A 54 -13.88 8.67 -2.10
C ASP A 54 -12.71 8.65 -1.12
N ARG A 55 -12.65 7.63 -0.26
CA ARG A 55 -11.55 7.46 0.71
C ARG A 55 -10.19 7.30 0.03
N PHE A 56 -10.13 6.52 -1.05
CA PHE A 56 -8.90 6.38 -1.82
C PHE A 56 -8.48 7.70 -2.47
N ASN A 57 -9.43 8.42 -3.08
CA ASN A 57 -9.15 9.71 -3.71
C ASN A 57 -8.65 10.75 -2.69
N SER A 58 -9.25 10.82 -1.49
CA SER A 58 -8.74 11.68 -0.40
C SER A 58 -7.34 11.27 0.04
N PHE A 59 -7.06 9.96 0.14
CA PHE A 59 -5.71 9.48 0.44
C PHE A 59 -4.68 9.95 -0.60
N VAL A 60 -5.01 9.89 -1.90
CA VAL A 60 -4.10 10.33 -2.98
C VAL A 60 -3.71 11.81 -2.85
N GLU A 61 -4.63 12.66 -2.40
CA GLU A 61 -4.36 14.08 -2.17
C GLU A 61 -3.41 14.32 -0.99
N GLU A 62 -3.50 13.49 0.04
CA GLU A 62 -2.79 13.69 1.30
C GLU A 62 -1.54 12.79 1.47
N CYS A 63 -1.31 11.84 0.57
CA CYS A 63 -0.41 10.71 0.83
C CYS A 63 1.04 11.12 1.14
N VAL A 64 1.50 12.24 0.57
CA VAL A 64 2.84 12.80 0.77
C VAL A 64 3.05 13.20 2.23
N SER A 65 2.00 13.63 2.95
CA SER A 65 2.10 14.02 4.35
C SER A 65 2.53 12.86 5.26
N TYR A 66 2.17 11.62 4.90
CA TYR A 66 2.48 10.41 5.65
C TYR A 66 3.93 9.92 5.48
N PHE A 67 4.66 10.42 4.48
CA PHE A 67 6.03 9.95 4.19
C PHE A 67 6.97 10.13 5.38
N SER A 68 6.88 11.28 6.06
CA SER A 68 7.73 11.59 7.20
C SER A 68 7.50 10.63 8.37
N GLU A 69 6.23 10.31 8.66
CA GLU A 69 5.85 9.39 9.74
C GLU A 69 6.29 7.95 9.43
N ILE A 70 6.07 7.50 8.19
CA ILE A 70 6.50 6.17 7.73
C ILE A 70 8.02 6.05 7.75
N ASP A 71 8.75 7.07 7.28
CA ASP A 71 10.21 7.09 7.29
C ASP A 71 10.76 7.02 8.72
N HIS A 72 10.20 7.82 9.61
CA HIS A 72 10.55 7.81 11.02
C HIS A 72 10.36 6.42 11.63
N PHE A 73 9.22 5.77 11.34
CA PHE A 73 8.94 4.41 11.80
C PHE A 73 9.98 3.41 11.29
N ILE A 74 10.33 3.45 10.00
CA ILE A 74 11.34 2.55 9.42
C ILE A 74 12.69 2.71 10.13
N ASN A 75 13.15 3.95 10.30
CA ASN A 75 14.46 4.24 10.89
C ASN A 75 14.54 3.87 12.38
N HIS A 76 13.42 3.93 13.12
CA HIS A 76 13.37 3.52 14.54
C HIS A 76 13.25 2.00 14.71
N ASN A 77 12.75 1.29 13.71
CA ASN A 77 12.48 -0.15 13.78
C ASN A 77 13.48 -0.97 12.96
N LEU A 78 14.71 -0.47 12.75
CA LEU A 78 15.77 -1.20 12.06
C LEU A 78 16.20 -2.45 12.86
N LYS A 79 16.44 -3.55 12.15
CA LYS A 79 17.06 -4.75 12.72
C LYS A 79 18.53 -4.48 13.03
N GLN A 80 19.12 -5.26 13.94
CA GLN A 80 20.55 -5.09 14.28
C GLN A 80 21.49 -5.15 13.06
N SER A 81 21.20 -6.03 12.10
CA SER A 81 21.95 -6.15 10.85
C SER A 81 21.83 -4.92 9.93
N GLU A 82 20.80 -4.09 10.11
CA GLU A 82 20.48 -2.91 9.31
C GLU A 82 21.11 -1.63 9.89
N TYR A 83 21.42 -1.57 11.19
CA TYR A 83 22.02 -0.37 11.81
C TYR A 83 23.33 0.07 11.16
N ARG A 84 24.15 -0.87 10.68
CA ARG A 84 25.40 -0.55 9.94
C ARG A 84 25.14 0.09 8.56
N LYS A 85 23.88 0.17 8.13
CA LYS A 85 23.43 0.71 6.83
C LYS A 85 22.45 1.87 6.99
N THR A 86 22.25 2.38 8.21
CA THR A 86 21.28 3.44 8.54
C THR A 86 21.36 4.63 7.58
N SER A 87 22.54 5.19 7.31
CA SER A 87 22.67 6.33 6.40
C SER A 87 22.20 6.02 4.97
N LYS A 88 22.41 4.80 4.48
CA LYS A 88 21.95 4.38 3.15
C LYS A 88 20.43 4.19 3.11
N ILE A 89 19.84 3.70 4.20
CA ILE A 89 18.40 3.51 4.34
C ILE A 89 17.70 4.87 4.49
N ALA A 90 18.26 5.79 5.26
CA ALA A 90 17.72 7.14 5.41
C ALA A 90 17.67 7.89 4.07
N GLN A 91 18.67 7.68 3.21
CA GLN A 91 18.75 8.31 1.89
C GLN A 91 17.88 7.65 0.81
N SER A 92 17.43 6.40 0.99
CA SER A 92 16.55 5.78 0.01
C SER A 92 15.14 6.37 0.09
N LYS A 93 14.45 6.43 -1.05
CA LYS A 93 13.06 6.88 -1.12
C LYS A 93 12.14 5.77 -0.59
N ILE A 94 10.99 6.17 -0.05
CA ILE A 94 9.89 5.23 0.20
C ILE A 94 9.27 4.90 -1.15
N GLU A 95 9.11 3.62 -1.43
CA GLU A 95 8.42 3.09 -2.61
C GLU A 95 7.06 2.55 -2.18
N PHE A 96 6.00 2.98 -2.84
CA PHE A 96 4.66 2.40 -2.64
C PHE A 96 4.56 1.16 -3.52
N GLU A 97 4.29 0.00 -2.90
CA GLU A 97 4.26 -1.26 -3.63
C GLU A 97 2.82 -1.66 -3.92
N VAL A 98 1.98 -1.68 -2.89
CA VAL A 98 0.58 -2.15 -3.00
C VAL A 98 -0.32 -1.25 -2.16
N ILE A 99 -1.48 -0.90 -2.71
CA ILE A 99 -2.60 -0.34 -1.96
C ILE A 99 -3.79 -1.26 -2.11
N GLN A 100 -4.34 -1.71 -0.98
CA GLN A 100 -5.56 -2.49 -0.94
C GLN A 100 -6.68 -1.67 -0.31
N VAL A 101 -7.78 -1.52 -1.03
CA VAL A 101 -9.01 -0.82 -0.62
C VAL A 101 -10.12 -1.87 -0.41
N PRO A 102 -10.27 -2.40 0.81
CA PRO A 102 -11.22 -3.47 1.09
C PRO A 102 -12.68 -3.00 1.04
N GLN A 103 -13.62 -3.95 1.00
CA GLN A 103 -15.06 -3.69 1.07
C GLN A 103 -15.71 -4.51 2.20
N GLY A 104 -16.71 -3.94 2.88
CA GLY A 104 -17.54 -4.65 3.86
C GLY A 104 -17.33 -4.20 5.31
N LYS A 105 -17.30 -5.13 6.28
CA LYS A 105 -16.98 -4.83 7.69
C LYS A 105 -15.47 -4.72 7.83
N LEU A 106 -14.99 -3.48 7.89
CA LEU A 106 -13.57 -3.19 7.79
C LEU A 106 -12.94 -2.91 9.16
N LYS A 107 -11.70 -3.38 9.35
CA LYS A 107 -10.82 -2.96 10.44
C LYS A 107 -10.04 -1.68 10.11
N TYR A 108 -10.01 -1.31 8.83
CA TYR A 108 -9.24 -0.21 8.24
C TYR A 108 -9.86 0.17 6.89
N ASP A 109 -9.72 1.43 6.48
CA ASP A 109 -10.22 1.94 5.21
C ASP A 109 -9.39 1.48 4.03
N PHE A 110 -8.08 1.39 4.21
CA PHE A 110 -7.15 0.83 3.24
C PHE A 110 -5.84 0.40 3.91
N VAL A 111 -5.07 -0.34 3.14
CA VAL A 111 -3.75 -0.86 3.47
C VAL A 111 -2.76 -0.33 2.46
N LEU A 112 -1.65 0.21 2.92
CA LEU A 112 -0.48 0.47 2.10
C LEU A 112 0.63 -0.51 2.47
N ILE A 113 1.17 -1.20 1.48
CA ILE A 113 2.48 -1.86 1.57
C ILE A 113 3.47 -0.93 0.89
N CYS A 114 4.49 -0.53 1.63
CA CYS A 114 5.56 0.32 1.13
C CYS A 114 6.90 -0.20 1.62
N SER A 115 7.98 0.21 0.97
CA SER A 115 9.31 -0.23 1.37
C SER A 115 10.39 0.83 1.22
N LYS A 116 11.51 0.56 1.89
CA LYS A 116 12.80 1.19 1.62
C LYS A 116 13.81 0.13 1.24
N SER A 117 14.55 0.38 0.17
CA SER A 117 15.60 -0.52 -0.29
C SER A 117 16.98 -0.14 0.25
N TYR A 118 17.86 -1.12 0.40
CA TYR A 118 19.27 -0.92 0.71
C TYR A 118 20.13 -2.06 0.16
N LYS A 119 21.38 -1.76 -0.23
CA LYS A 119 22.34 -2.78 -0.68
C LYS A 119 23.00 -3.49 0.51
N SER A 120 22.83 -4.80 0.57
CA SER A 120 23.46 -5.70 1.53
C SER A 120 24.19 -6.81 0.78
N LEU A 121 25.52 -6.75 0.72
CA LEU A 121 26.40 -7.75 0.07
C LEU A 121 25.85 -8.26 -1.28
N PHE A 122 26.22 -7.62 -2.39
CA PHE A 122 25.80 -7.96 -3.76
C PHE A 122 24.28 -8.07 -4.04
N LYS A 123 23.40 -8.02 -3.03
CA LYS A 123 21.95 -8.11 -3.16
C LYS A 123 21.29 -6.84 -2.63
N THR A 124 20.23 -6.40 -3.29
CA THR A 124 19.31 -5.41 -2.74
C THR A 124 18.39 -6.10 -1.75
N LYS A 125 18.18 -5.48 -0.59
CA LYS A 125 17.22 -5.89 0.42
C LYS A 125 16.19 -4.79 0.61
N TYR A 126 14.99 -5.19 1.04
CA TYR A 126 13.87 -4.29 1.25
C TYR A 126 13.42 -4.36 2.72
N ILE A 127 13.11 -3.19 3.26
CA ILE A 127 12.43 -3.05 4.54
C ILE A 127 10.98 -2.76 4.21
N VAL A 128 10.15 -3.80 4.24
CA VAL A 128 8.74 -3.73 3.87
C VAL A 128 7.92 -3.40 5.10
N ILE A 129 7.07 -2.38 4.99
CA ILE A 129 6.15 -1.92 6.02
C ILE A 129 4.73 -2.06 5.49
N ARG A 130 3.89 -2.63 6.34
CA ARG A 130 2.44 -2.59 6.20
C ARG A 130 1.90 -1.45 7.06
N VAL A 131 1.13 -0.56 6.43
CA VAL A 131 0.48 0.59 7.05
C VAL A 131 -1.03 0.40 6.93
N GLU A 132 -1.75 0.51 8.04
CA GLU A 132 -3.21 0.46 8.11
C GLU A 132 -3.74 1.87 8.34
N PHE A 133 -4.72 2.27 7.53
CA PHE A 133 -5.34 3.59 7.61
C PHE A 133 -6.81 3.48 8.02
N MET A 134 -7.29 4.45 8.80
CA MET A 134 -8.71 4.61 9.12
C MET A 134 -8.99 6.10 9.35
N ASP A 135 -10.06 6.60 8.73
CA ASP A 135 -10.51 7.99 8.79
C ASP A 135 -9.38 9.00 8.49
N GLY A 136 -8.63 8.75 7.42
CA GLY A 136 -7.53 9.61 6.97
C GLY A 136 -6.32 9.63 7.91
N LYS A 137 -6.13 8.60 8.75
CA LYS A 137 -5.01 8.53 9.68
C LYS A 137 -4.35 7.17 9.66
N ILE A 138 -3.04 7.13 9.90
CA ILE A 138 -2.34 5.89 10.20
C ILE A 138 -2.80 5.39 11.57
N ILE A 139 -3.37 4.19 11.62
CA ILE A 139 -3.76 3.54 12.88
C ILE A 139 -2.77 2.46 13.31
N ARG A 140 -2.00 1.93 12.35
CA ARG A 140 -0.99 0.91 12.64
C ARG A 140 0.08 0.88 11.57
N MET A 141 1.32 0.68 12.03
CA MET A 141 2.44 0.28 11.18
C MET A 141 3.05 -1.01 11.71
N LYS A 142 3.44 -1.89 10.79
CA LYS A 142 4.10 -3.16 11.13
C LYS A 142 5.12 -3.49 10.06
N ARG A 143 6.30 -3.94 10.49
CA ARG A 143 7.24 -4.58 9.55
C ARG A 143 6.61 -5.85 8.99
N SER A 144 6.48 -5.90 7.68
CA SER A 144 6.05 -7.10 6.97
C SER A 144 7.22 -8.07 6.84
N LYS A 145 6.93 -9.37 6.93
CA LYS A 145 7.93 -10.42 6.72
C LYS A 145 8.03 -10.82 5.25
N ASP A 146 7.00 -10.53 4.45
CA ASP A 146 6.89 -10.91 3.05
C ASP A 146 5.76 -10.08 2.39
N THR A 147 6.02 -9.47 1.23
CA THR A 147 5.05 -8.60 0.54
C THR A 147 3.78 -9.34 0.13
N MET A 148 3.85 -10.66 -0.11
CA MET A 148 2.72 -11.47 -0.58
C MET A 148 1.95 -12.23 0.51
N GLN A 149 2.54 -12.52 1.69
CA GLN A 149 1.82 -13.25 2.76
C GLN A 149 1.00 -12.34 3.70
N ASP A 150 1.35 -11.05 3.80
CA ASP A 150 0.61 -10.10 4.65
C ASP A 150 -0.60 -9.47 3.92
N ILE A 151 -0.75 -9.74 2.62
CA ILE A 151 -1.97 -9.50 1.85
C ILE A 151 -2.78 -10.79 1.93
N ASN A 152 -3.56 -10.98 3.00
CA ASN A 152 -4.60 -12.01 2.98
C ASN A 152 -5.65 -11.58 1.94
N LEU A 153 -5.45 -11.99 0.69
CA LEU A 153 -6.45 -12.05 -0.38
C LEU A 153 -7.44 -13.20 -0.14
#